data_AF-A0A937IRP3-F1
#
_entry.id   AF-A0A937IRP3-F1
#
_cell.length_a   1.000
_cell.length_b   1.000
_cell.length_c   1.000
_cell.angle_alpha   90.00
_cell.angle_beta   90.00
_cell.angle_gamma   90.00
#
_symmetry.space_group_name_H-M   'P 1'
#
loop_
_entity.id
_entity.type
_entity.pdbx_description
1 polymer ?
#
loop_
_entity_poly.entity_id
_entity_poly.type
_entity_poly.pdbx_seq_one_letter_code
_entity_poly.pdbx_strand_id
1 'polypeptide(L)'
;MRNIIKILILGGIHEAKQLASKLTKLPNVKIIYSLAGKTQNPNVPNCEIITGGFGGIQGLSSYIKTLGFDLVIDATHPFATQIANNAYTSSKRTGTAYIKLCRKPWESDIINWTSAINPEDAARKLAKMGNRVFLTTGIHALQHFSLLENKWFLIRLIESSSSLPSLQNFEVLLDRGPFEQLEELELLKRNRIDTIVSKNSGGSFPEKLEASHKLGIPILMIEQPAPPRGTLLYSLEETISWLNNRFNLNYRID
;
A
#
# COMPACT_ATOMS: atom_id res chain seq x y z
N MET A 1 36.99 -2.06 -11.07
CA MET A 1 36.09 -1.14 -10.32
C MET A 1 34.79 -1.89 -10.07
N ARG A 2 34.35 -2.08 -8.82
CA ARG A 2 33.02 -2.65 -8.57
C ARG A 2 31.99 -1.62 -9.05
N ASN A 3 31.16 -2.00 -10.02
CA ASN A 3 30.14 -1.10 -10.55
C ASN A 3 29.17 -0.77 -9.41
N ILE A 4 28.99 0.51 -9.09
CA ILE A 4 28.00 0.94 -8.10
C ILE A 4 26.62 0.69 -8.72
N ILE A 5 25.78 -0.06 -8.04
CA ILE A 5 24.41 -0.36 -8.49
C ILE A 5 23.51 0.75 -7.98
N LYS A 6 22.83 1.45 -8.89
CA LYS A 6 21.92 2.54 -8.57
C LYS A 6 20.47 2.07 -8.61
N ILE A 7 19.81 2.15 -7.46
CA ILE A 7 18.45 1.62 -7.23
C ILE A 7 17.49 2.77 -6.95
N LEU A 8 16.40 2.83 -7.69
CA LEU A 8 15.23 3.65 -7.37
C LEU A 8 14.23 2.80 -6.60
N ILE A 9 13.93 3.15 -5.35
CA ILE A 9 12.88 2.50 -4.57
C ILE A 9 11.66 3.41 -4.56
N LEU A 10 10.56 2.96 -5.16
CA LEU A 10 9.26 3.63 -5.02
C LEU A 10 8.61 3.13 -3.74
N GLY A 11 8.63 3.96 -2.70
CA GLY A 11 8.16 3.59 -1.37
C GLY A 11 6.64 3.65 -1.21
N GLY A 12 6.12 2.94 -0.22
CA GLY A 12 4.70 2.96 0.11
C GLY A 12 4.25 1.85 1.06
N ILE A 13 5.11 0.87 1.34
CA ILE A 13 4.91 -0.15 2.37
C ILE A 13 6.07 -0.12 3.38
N HIS A 14 5.89 -0.80 4.52
CA HIS A 14 6.90 -0.85 5.58
C HIS A 14 8.19 -1.56 5.13
N GLU A 15 8.02 -2.63 4.36
CA GLU A 15 9.07 -3.48 3.80
C GLU A 15 10.00 -2.66 2.89
N ALA A 16 9.48 -1.65 2.19
CA ALA A 16 10.29 -0.73 1.39
C ALA A 16 11.36 -0.03 2.23
N LYS A 17 10.99 0.41 3.44
CA LYS A 17 11.90 1.09 4.38
C LYS A 17 12.93 0.12 4.95
N GLN A 18 12.50 -1.07 5.35
CA GLN A 18 13.39 -2.11 5.87
C GLN A 18 14.41 -2.52 4.81
N LEU A 19 13.97 -2.72 3.56
CA LEU A 19 14.83 -3.02 2.43
C LEU A 19 15.86 -1.90 2.20
N ALA A 20 15.41 -0.65 2.13
CA ALA A 20 16.30 0.49 1.95
C ALA A 20 17.35 0.57 3.07
N SER A 21 16.94 0.46 4.34
CA SER A 21 17.85 0.48 5.50
C SER A 21 18.87 -0.65 5.52
N LYS A 22 18.54 -1.82 4.94
CA LYS A 22 19.48 -2.93 4.78
C LYS A 22 20.45 -2.66 3.62
N LEU A 23 19.93 -2.23 2.47
CA LEU A 23 20.73 -2.00 1.26
C LEU A 23 21.67 -0.79 1.35
N THR A 24 21.35 0.26 2.12
CA THR A 24 22.25 1.42 2.31
C THR A 24 23.55 1.08 3.04
N LYS A 25 23.60 -0.07 3.73
CA LYS A 25 24.82 -0.56 4.40
C LYS A 25 25.83 -1.15 3.40
N LEU A 26 25.42 -1.39 2.15
CA LEU A 26 26.28 -1.97 1.13
C LEU A 26 27.10 -0.90 0.40
N PRO A 27 28.44 -1.01 0.35
CA PRO A 27 29.30 0.04 -0.23
C PRO A 27 29.17 0.18 -1.75
N ASN A 28 28.58 -0.81 -2.43
CA ASN A 28 28.39 -0.83 -3.88
C ASN A 28 26.92 -0.60 -4.29
N VAL A 29 26.09 -0.05 -3.40
CA VAL A 29 24.68 0.27 -3.69
C VAL A 29 24.41 1.74 -3.39
N LYS A 30 23.82 2.45 -4.36
CA LYS A 30 23.31 3.81 -4.18
C LYS A 30 21.78 3.79 -4.32
N ILE A 31 21.08 4.31 -3.32
CA ILE A 31 19.62 4.32 -3.28
C ILE A 31 19.09 5.74 -3.39
N ILE A 32 18.07 5.91 -4.24
CA ILE A 32 17.14 7.04 -4.17
C ILE A 32 15.78 6.49 -3.76
N TYR A 33 15.23 6.99 -2.67
CA TYR A 33 13.95 6.56 -2.11
C TYR A 33 12.87 7.58 -2.43
N SER A 34 11.85 7.17 -3.18
CA SER A 34 10.77 8.06 -3.64
C SER A 34 9.50 7.87 -2.83
N LEU A 35 8.92 9.00 -2.41
CA LEU A 35 7.65 9.07 -1.70
C LEU A 35 6.66 9.96 -2.46
N ALA A 36 5.38 9.59 -2.42
CA ALA A 36 4.32 10.40 -3.00
C ALA A 36 4.06 11.72 -2.24
N GLY A 37 4.58 11.87 -1.02
CA GLY A 37 4.37 13.06 -0.17
C GLY A 37 3.01 13.12 0.53
N LYS A 38 2.36 11.97 0.73
CA LYS A 38 1.01 11.87 1.31
C LYS A 38 0.97 11.83 2.84
N THR A 39 2.13 11.82 3.49
CA THR A 39 2.23 11.79 4.96
C THR A 39 3.33 12.73 5.42
N GLN A 40 3.07 13.53 6.46
CA GLN A 40 4.07 14.36 7.12
C GLN A 40 5.02 13.49 7.95
N ASN A 41 6.32 13.81 7.92
CA ASN A 41 7.41 13.13 8.66
C ASN A 41 7.53 11.61 8.43
N PRO A 42 7.92 11.17 7.23
CA PRO A 42 8.25 9.76 7.03
C PRO A 42 9.50 9.42 7.86
N ASN A 43 9.41 8.42 8.74
CA ASN A 43 10.61 7.76 9.27
C ASN A 43 11.37 7.17 8.08
N VAL A 44 12.60 7.64 7.81
CA VAL A 44 13.29 7.45 6.54
C VAL A 44 14.63 6.74 6.70
N PRO A 45 15.00 5.89 5.73
CA PRO A 45 16.34 5.28 5.67
C PRO A 45 17.42 6.35 5.41
N ASN A 46 18.67 6.04 5.78
CA ASN A 46 19.84 6.89 5.54
C ASN A 46 20.24 6.89 4.05
N CYS A 47 19.40 7.48 3.18
CA CYS A 47 19.66 7.66 1.75
C CYS A 47 19.01 8.94 1.21
N GLU A 48 19.28 9.26 -0.06
CA GLU A 48 18.61 10.35 -0.75
C GLU A 48 17.11 10.07 -0.85
N ILE A 49 16.29 11.05 -0.48
CA ILE A 49 14.84 10.96 -0.49
C ILE A 49 14.28 12.04 -1.40
N ILE A 50 13.42 11.62 -2.33
CA ILE A 50 12.65 12.54 -3.17
C ILE A 50 11.17 12.43 -2.87
N THR A 51 10.48 13.55 -2.88
CA THR A 51 9.05 13.63 -2.61
C THR A 51 8.34 14.30 -3.77
N GLY A 52 7.24 13.71 -4.22
CA GLY A 52 6.40 14.26 -5.29
C GLY A 52 6.17 13.29 -6.44
N GLY A 53 5.36 13.72 -7.41
CA GLY A 53 5.06 12.95 -8.61
C GLY A 53 6.16 13.09 -9.68
N PHE A 54 6.27 12.07 -10.53
CA PHE A 54 7.22 12.06 -11.65
C PHE A 54 6.68 12.63 -12.96
N GLY A 55 5.44 13.15 -13.01
CA GLY A 55 4.83 13.58 -14.28
C GLY A 55 4.44 12.41 -15.20
N GLY A 56 3.94 11.31 -14.61
CA GLY A 56 3.49 10.13 -15.36
C GLY A 56 4.64 9.30 -15.95
N ILE A 57 4.32 8.49 -16.96
CA ILE A 57 5.29 7.56 -17.58
C ILE A 57 6.46 8.32 -18.23
N GLN A 58 6.18 9.43 -18.92
CA GLN A 58 7.22 10.18 -19.63
C GLN A 58 8.24 10.75 -18.66
N GLY A 59 7.80 11.46 -17.62
CA GLY A 59 8.73 12.04 -16.66
C GLY A 59 9.45 10.99 -15.80
N LEU A 60 8.81 9.88 -15.42
CA LEU A 60 9.49 8.77 -14.74
C LEU A 60 10.54 8.09 -15.65
N SER A 61 10.24 7.89 -16.93
CA SER A 61 11.21 7.33 -17.89
C SER A 61 12.42 8.25 -18.06
N SER A 62 12.19 9.56 -18.22
CA SER A 62 13.27 10.56 -18.28
C SER A 62 14.10 10.57 -17.01
N TYR A 63 13.45 10.53 -15.84
CA TYR A 63 14.14 10.49 -14.55
C TYR A 63 15.03 9.24 -14.41
N ILE A 64 14.50 8.07 -14.77
CA ILE A 64 15.23 6.79 -14.75
C ILE A 64 16.47 6.86 -15.64
N LYS A 65 16.31 7.36 -16.87
CA LYS A 65 17.39 7.41 -17.88
C LYS A 65 18.45 8.46 -17.53
N THR A 66 18.05 9.67 -17.18
CA THR A 66 18.97 10.78 -16.88
C THR A 66 19.86 10.46 -15.69
N LEU A 67 19.31 9.81 -14.67
CA LEU A 67 20.08 9.42 -13.49
C LEU A 67 20.76 8.06 -13.61
N GLY A 68 20.49 7.30 -14.68
CA GLY A 68 21.15 6.02 -14.95
C GLY A 68 20.89 4.97 -13.88
N PHE A 69 19.61 4.66 -13.59
CA PHE A 69 19.28 3.59 -12.65
C PHE A 69 19.42 2.21 -13.29
N ASP A 70 19.98 1.28 -12.53
CA ASP A 70 20.11 -0.14 -12.90
C ASP A 70 18.84 -0.92 -12.57
N LEU A 71 18.12 -0.50 -11.52
CA LEU A 71 16.94 -1.17 -11.00
C LEU A 71 15.91 -0.18 -10.47
N VAL A 72 14.64 -0.44 -10.79
CA VAL A 72 13.47 0.12 -10.10
C VAL A 72 12.84 -0.97 -9.24
N ILE A 73 12.78 -0.71 -7.93
CA ILE A 73 12.02 -1.53 -6.97
C ILE A 73 10.72 -0.79 -6.69
N ASP A 74 9.62 -1.30 -7.22
CA ASP A 74 8.29 -0.83 -6.86
C ASP A 74 7.83 -1.52 -5.57
N ALA A 75 8.00 -0.80 -4.46
CA ALA A 75 7.49 -1.17 -3.14
C ALA A 75 6.36 -0.21 -2.71
N THR A 76 5.56 0.25 -3.67
CA THR A 76 4.35 1.04 -3.40
C THR A 76 3.23 0.15 -2.89
N HIS A 77 2.29 0.72 -2.12
CA HIS A 77 1.13 0.00 -1.60
C HIS A 77 0.39 -0.77 -2.72
N PRO A 78 -0.15 -1.99 -2.50
CA PRO A 78 -0.76 -2.79 -3.58
C PRO A 78 -1.87 -2.06 -4.35
N PHE A 79 -2.62 -1.20 -3.67
CA PHE A 79 -3.66 -0.36 -4.27
C PHE A 79 -3.15 0.90 -4.99
N ALA A 80 -1.84 1.13 -5.06
CA ALA A 80 -1.22 2.24 -5.78
C ALA A 80 -1.00 1.88 -7.27
N THR A 81 -2.06 1.41 -7.94
CA THR A 81 -2.00 0.81 -9.27
C THR A 81 -1.42 1.73 -10.34
N GLN A 82 -1.74 3.04 -10.28
CA GLN A 82 -1.26 4.01 -11.26
C GLN A 82 0.26 4.14 -11.26
N ILE A 83 0.89 4.34 -10.09
CA ILE A 83 2.35 4.47 -10.00
C ILE A 83 3.03 3.12 -10.30
N ALA A 84 2.43 2.00 -9.92
CA ALA A 84 2.94 0.68 -10.25
C ALA A 84 2.99 0.45 -11.78
N ASN A 85 1.90 0.78 -12.48
CA ASN A 85 1.85 0.72 -13.95
C ASN A 85 2.84 1.70 -14.61
N ASN A 86 2.98 2.91 -14.06
CA ASN A 86 3.95 3.88 -14.55
C ASN A 86 5.38 3.36 -14.40
N ALA A 87 5.71 2.76 -13.24
CA ALA A 87 7.03 2.22 -12.94
C ALA A 87 7.40 1.06 -13.87
N TYR A 88 6.50 0.10 -14.04
CA TYR A 88 6.69 -1.01 -14.98
C TYR A 88 6.91 -0.50 -16.40
N THR A 89 6.02 0.38 -16.88
CA THR A 89 6.08 0.89 -18.26
C THR A 89 7.34 1.71 -18.49
N SER A 90 7.75 2.54 -17.53
CA SER A 90 8.94 3.39 -17.64
C SER A 90 10.20 2.54 -17.65
N SER A 91 10.30 1.56 -16.76
CA SER A 91 11.45 0.64 -16.70
C SER A 91 11.57 -0.16 -17.99
N LYS A 92 10.45 -0.63 -18.55
CA LYS A 92 10.43 -1.31 -19.86
C LYS A 92 10.92 -0.39 -20.99
N ARG A 93 10.53 0.89 -20.99
CA ARG A 93 10.95 1.88 -22.00
C ARG A 93 12.44 2.21 -21.93
N THR A 94 13.01 2.23 -20.73
CA THR A 94 14.44 2.54 -20.52
C THR A 94 15.33 1.31 -20.57
N GLY A 95 14.77 0.09 -20.60
CA GLY A 95 15.52 -1.15 -20.46
C GLY A 95 16.05 -1.40 -19.04
N THR A 96 15.58 -0.63 -18.05
CA THR A 96 15.98 -0.75 -16.65
C THR A 96 15.29 -1.96 -16.02
N ALA A 97 16.00 -2.70 -15.16
CA ALA A 97 15.40 -3.82 -14.46
C ALA A 97 14.25 -3.34 -13.55
N TYR A 98 13.21 -4.16 -13.42
CA TYR A 98 12.04 -3.83 -12.60
C TYR A 98 11.64 -5.04 -11.76
N ILE A 99 11.37 -4.79 -10.47
CA ILE A 99 10.70 -5.74 -9.58
C ILE A 99 9.57 -5.04 -8.85
N LYS A 100 8.48 -5.78 -8.59
CA LYS A 100 7.43 -5.39 -7.66
C LYS A 100 7.65 -6.14 -6.35
N LEU A 101 7.92 -5.40 -5.28
CA LEU A 101 7.82 -5.92 -3.91
C LEU A 101 6.40 -5.61 -3.40
N CYS A 102 5.57 -6.64 -3.33
CA CYS A 102 4.17 -6.52 -2.93
C CYS A 102 3.93 -7.32 -1.66
N ARG A 103 2.88 -6.98 -0.92
CA ARG A 103 2.43 -7.81 0.19
C ARG A 103 1.50 -8.90 -0.34
N LYS A 104 1.73 -10.16 0.06
CA LYS A 104 0.83 -11.25 -0.32
C LYS A 104 -0.59 -10.93 0.20
N PRO A 105 -1.64 -11.05 -0.64
CA PRO A 105 -3.02 -10.88 -0.20
C PRO A 105 -3.32 -11.76 1.01
N TRP A 106 -4.18 -11.28 1.90
CA TRP A 106 -4.71 -12.11 2.98
C TRP A 106 -5.62 -13.19 2.40
N GLU A 107 -5.42 -14.40 2.90
CA GLU A 107 -6.25 -15.58 2.70
C GLU A 107 -6.61 -16.06 4.11
N SER A 108 -7.86 -16.48 4.33
CA SER A 108 -8.29 -16.98 5.64
C SER A 108 -9.37 -18.03 5.48
N ASP A 109 -9.20 -19.16 6.17
CA ASP A 109 -10.22 -20.21 6.28
C ASP A 109 -11.15 -20.02 7.48
N ILE A 110 -10.80 -19.09 8.38
CA ILE A 110 -11.52 -18.82 9.63
C ILE A 110 -12.40 -17.57 9.48
N ILE A 111 -11.83 -16.50 8.91
CA ILE A 111 -12.49 -15.22 8.77
C ILE A 111 -13.03 -15.09 7.34
N ASN A 112 -14.35 -15.23 7.22
CA ASN A 112 -15.04 -15.05 5.95
C ASN A 112 -15.32 -13.56 5.68
N TRP A 113 -15.24 -13.17 4.41
CA TRP A 113 -15.66 -11.86 3.94
C TRP A 113 -16.38 -11.95 2.60
N THR A 114 -17.21 -10.94 2.32
CA THR A 114 -17.74 -10.72 0.98
C THR A 114 -16.70 -10.00 0.15
N SER A 115 -16.23 -10.61 -0.93
CA SER A 115 -15.27 -10.00 -1.85
C SER A 115 -15.92 -8.95 -2.73
N ALA A 116 -15.20 -7.88 -3.04
CA ALA A 116 -15.52 -6.85 -4.02
C ALA A 116 -14.31 -6.61 -4.93
N ILE A 117 -14.52 -6.55 -6.24
CA ILE A 117 -13.40 -6.47 -7.20
C ILE A 117 -12.74 -5.08 -7.27
N ASN A 118 -13.44 -4.04 -6.83
CA ASN A 118 -12.98 -2.66 -6.79
C ASN A 118 -13.89 -1.82 -5.85
N PRO A 119 -13.53 -0.54 -5.56
CA PRO A 119 -14.34 0.31 -4.69
C PRO A 119 -15.78 0.56 -5.17
N GLU A 120 -16.03 0.56 -6.48
CA GLU A 120 -17.37 0.75 -7.05
C GLU A 120 -18.27 -0.47 -6.79
N ASP A 121 -17.75 -1.67 -7.01
CA ASP A 121 -18.43 -2.92 -6.65
C ASP A 121 -18.67 -3.01 -5.15
N ALA A 122 -17.72 -2.54 -4.33
CA ALA A 122 -17.91 -2.46 -2.89
C ALA A 122 -19.06 -1.52 -2.51
N ALA A 123 -19.16 -0.33 -3.09
CA ALA A 123 -20.27 0.58 -2.83
C ALA A 123 -21.63 -0.05 -3.21
N ARG A 124 -21.71 -0.72 -4.38
CA ARG A 124 -22.91 -1.44 -4.82
C ARG A 124 -23.31 -2.56 -3.86
N LYS A 125 -22.35 -3.35 -3.38
CA LYS A 125 -22.59 -4.44 -2.42
C LYS A 125 -23.00 -3.89 -1.05
N LEU A 126 -22.31 -2.86 -0.59
CA LEU A 126 -22.56 -2.20 0.68
C LEU A 126 -23.99 -1.63 0.77
N ALA A 127 -24.58 -1.18 -0.35
CA ALA A 127 -25.96 -0.71 -0.40
C ALA A 127 -26.97 -1.70 0.21
N LYS A 128 -26.68 -3.00 0.17
CA LYS A 128 -27.52 -4.09 0.69
C LYS A 128 -27.07 -4.64 2.06
N MET A 129 -26.09 -4.00 2.69
CA MET A 129 -25.52 -4.39 3.99
C MET A 129 -25.91 -3.38 5.09
N GLY A 130 -25.27 -3.49 6.26
CA GLY A 130 -25.50 -2.64 7.42
C GLY A 130 -25.36 -1.13 7.16
N ASN A 131 -25.85 -0.33 8.09
CA ASN A 131 -25.97 1.12 7.96
C ASN A 131 -24.95 1.88 8.79
N ARG A 132 -24.20 1.23 9.68
CA ARG A 132 -23.14 1.82 10.50
C ARG A 132 -21.80 1.24 10.08
N VAL A 133 -21.22 1.88 9.07
CA VAL A 133 -20.12 1.30 8.30
C VAL A 133 -18.79 1.86 8.75
N PHE A 134 -17.83 0.97 9.00
CA PHE A 134 -16.44 1.36 9.21
C PHE A 134 -15.64 1.28 7.91
N LEU A 135 -15.26 2.44 7.34
CA LEU A 135 -14.45 2.55 6.13
C LEU A 135 -12.97 2.68 6.48
N THR A 136 -12.19 1.65 6.15
CA THR A 136 -10.73 1.64 6.26
C THR A 136 -10.05 1.59 4.88
N THR A 137 -10.70 2.17 3.88
CA THR A 137 -10.29 2.12 2.48
C THR A 137 -9.33 3.26 2.08
N GLY A 138 -9.14 4.23 2.97
CA GLY A 138 -8.41 5.47 2.70
C GLY A 138 -9.18 6.43 1.78
N ILE A 139 -8.67 7.66 1.69
CA ILE A 139 -9.41 8.81 1.13
C ILE A 139 -9.85 8.63 -0.34
N HIS A 140 -9.00 8.06 -1.20
CA HIS A 140 -9.28 7.96 -2.64
C HIS A 140 -10.47 7.06 -2.98
N ALA A 141 -10.82 6.12 -2.09
CA ALA A 141 -11.96 5.24 -2.31
C ALA A 141 -13.29 5.85 -1.82
N LEU A 142 -13.25 6.90 -0.98
CA LEU A 142 -14.43 7.43 -0.31
C LEU A 142 -15.48 7.97 -1.28
N GLN A 143 -15.06 8.51 -2.43
CA GLN A 143 -15.97 9.04 -3.45
C GLN A 143 -16.98 8.01 -3.96
N HIS A 144 -16.63 6.72 -3.94
CA HIS A 144 -17.52 5.67 -4.42
C HIS A 144 -18.69 5.42 -3.47
N PHE A 145 -18.59 5.85 -2.21
CA PHE A 145 -19.61 5.67 -1.19
C PHE A 145 -20.51 6.91 -1.02
N SER A 146 -20.28 8.01 -1.74
CA SER A 146 -21.01 9.28 -1.54
C SER A 146 -22.50 9.20 -1.83
N LEU A 147 -22.93 8.25 -2.67
CA LEU A 147 -24.34 8.06 -3.04
C LEU A 147 -25.14 7.22 -2.02
N LEU A 148 -24.50 6.72 -0.96
CA LEU A 148 -25.13 5.89 0.07
C LEU A 148 -25.62 6.74 1.25
N GLU A 149 -26.62 7.58 0.98
CA GLU A 149 -27.11 8.62 1.91
C GLU A 149 -27.76 8.05 3.18
N ASN A 150 -28.30 6.83 3.10
CA ASN A 150 -28.93 6.13 4.22
C ASN A 150 -27.93 5.48 5.19
N LYS A 151 -26.62 5.67 4.98
CA LYS A 151 -25.56 5.07 5.80
C LYS A 151 -24.82 6.13 6.59
N TRP A 152 -24.41 5.74 7.80
CA TRP A 152 -23.48 6.47 8.63
C TRP A 152 -22.09 5.83 8.54
N PHE A 153 -21.07 6.64 8.32
CA PHE A 153 -19.70 6.17 8.11
C PHE A 153 -18.76 6.60 9.24
N LEU A 154 -18.08 5.64 9.87
CA LEU A 154 -16.82 5.92 10.55
C LEU A 154 -15.70 5.78 9.53
N ILE A 155 -14.87 6.80 9.36
CA ILE A 155 -13.81 6.82 8.35
C ILE A 155 -12.47 6.94 9.06
N ARG A 156 -11.60 5.94 8.92
CA ARG A 156 -10.23 6.04 9.44
C ARG A 156 -9.29 6.59 8.37
N LEU A 157 -8.62 7.71 8.68
CA LEU A 157 -7.57 8.31 7.87
C LEU A 157 -6.31 8.52 8.70
N ILE A 158 -5.14 8.48 8.05
CA ILE A 158 -3.87 8.75 8.73
C ILE A 158 -3.72 10.24 9.03
N GLU A 159 -4.11 11.08 8.06
CA GLU A 159 -4.02 12.54 8.12
C GLU A 159 -5.32 13.13 7.59
N SER A 160 -5.65 14.33 8.08
CA SER A 160 -6.79 15.08 7.59
C SER A 160 -6.59 15.48 6.12
N SER A 161 -7.69 15.70 5.42
CA SER A 161 -7.67 16.20 4.06
C SER A 161 -8.71 17.29 3.91
N SER A 162 -8.33 18.36 3.23
CA SER A 162 -9.23 19.45 2.85
C SER A 162 -10.26 19.04 1.78
N SER A 163 -10.11 17.85 1.17
CA SER A 163 -10.91 17.39 0.03
C SER A 163 -11.60 16.04 0.30
N LEU A 164 -12.30 15.93 1.43
CA LEU A 164 -13.22 14.82 1.62
C LEU A 164 -14.37 14.90 0.58
N PRO A 165 -14.82 13.77 0.02
CA PRO A 165 -15.98 13.76 -0.86
C PRO A 165 -17.25 14.11 -0.08
N SER A 166 -18.30 14.49 -0.81
CA SER A 166 -19.62 14.87 -0.26
C SER A 166 -20.36 13.68 0.35
N LEU A 167 -19.86 13.13 1.46
CA LEU A 167 -20.56 12.18 2.31
C LEU A 167 -21.47 12.96 3.27
N GLN A 168 -22.71 12.53 3.43
CA GLN A 168 -23.69 13.26 4.25
C GLN A 168 -23.54 12.97 5.74
N ASN A 169 -23.31 11.70 6.09
CA ASN A 169 -23.35 11.23 7.48
C ASN A 169 -22.06 10.47 7.82
N PHE A 170 -21.06 11.16 8.38
CA PHE A 170 -19.79 10.52 8.72
C PHE A 170 -19.08 11.15 9.92
N GLU A 171 -18.19 10.38 10.53
CA GLU A 171 -17.16 10.83 11.46
C GLU A 171 -15.78 10.40 10.94
N VAL A 172 -14.79 11.27 11.09
CA VAL A 172 -13.39 10.96 10.74
C VAL A 172 -12.61 10.66 12.00
N LEU A 173 -12.04 9.46 12.05
CA LEU A 173 -11.04 9.06 13.02
C LEU A 173 -9.66 9.26 12.38
N LEU A 174 -8.92 10.25 12.87
CA LEU A 174 -7.51 10.42 12.52
C LEU A 174 -6.66 9.52 13.39
N ASP A 175 -6.08 8.49 12.79
CA ASP A 175 -5.40 7.46 13.54
C ASP A 175 -4.37 6.72 12.69
N ARG A 176 -3.25 6.35 13.32
CA ARG A 176 -2.10 5.73 12.68
C ARG A 176 -1.64 4.55 13.53
N GLY A 177 -1.66 3.36 12.92
CA GLY A 177 -1.25 2.14 13.60
C GLY A 177 0.27 2.06 13.89
N PRO A 178 0.73 0.94 14.48
CA PRO A 178 -0.02 -0.31 14.66
C PRO A 178 -1.20 -0.17 15.62
N PHE A 179 -2.25 -0.95 15.38
CA PHE A 179 -3.48 -0.97 16.19
C PHE A 179 -3.51 -2.25 17.02
N GLU A 180 -4.08 -2.20 18.21
CA GLU A 180 -4.27 -3.39 19.05
C GLU A 180 -5.68 -3.96 18.92
N GLN A 181 -5.82 -5.28 19.09
CA GLN A 181 -7.10 -5.97 18.97
C GLN A 181 -8.17 -5.46 19.92
N LEU A 182 -7.80 -5.19 21.18
CA LEU A 182 -8.73 -4.70 22.19
C LEU A 182 -9.24 -3.31 21.84
N GLU A 183 -8.37 -2.43 21.32
CA GLU A 183 -8.75 -1.10 20.87
C GLU A 183 -9.72 -1.17 19.68
N GLU A 184 -9.47 -2.07 18.72
CA GLU A 184 -10.38 -2.30 17.60
C GLU A 184 -11.75 -2.82 18.07
N LEU A 185 -11.78 -3.79 19.00
CA LEU A 185 -13.03 -4.31 19.57
C LEU A 185 -13.86 -3.20 20.22
N GLU A 186 -13.24 -2.37 21.05
CA GLU A 186 -13.93 -1.28 21.73
C GLU A 186 -14.36 -0.19 20.76
N LEU A 187 -13.54 0.12 19.74
CA LEU A 187 -13.91 1.07 18.69
C LEU A 187 -15.15 0.61 17.91
N LEU A 188 -15.19 -0.66 17.51
CA LEU A 188 -16.32 -1.23 16.77
C LEU A 188 -17.60 -1.21 17.62
N LYS A 189 -17.52 -1.60 18.90
CA LYS A 189 -18.67 -1.58 19.83
C LYS A 189 -19.18 -0.16 20.11
N ARG A 190 -18.28 0.76 20.51
CA ARG A 190 -18.58 2.18 20.81
C ARG A 190 -19.38 2.81 19.70
N ASN A 191 -18.93 2.61 18.46
CA ASN A 191 -19.54 3.21 17.28
C ASN A 191 -20.70 2.37 16.71
N ARG A 192 -21.04 1.25 17.36
CA ARG A 192 -22.09 0.30 16.92
C ARG A 192 -21.92 -0.09 15.46
N ILE A 193 -20.68 -0.38 15.06
CA ILE A 193 -20.36 -0.75 13.69
C ILE A 193 -21.05 -2.08 13.37
N ASP A 194 -21.72 -2.14 12.23
CA ASP A 194 -22.46 -3.30 11.74
C ASP A 194 -21.94 -3.82 10.40
N THR A 195 -20.97 -3.14 9.78
CA THR A 195 -20.26 -3.59 8.58
C THR A 195 -18.90 -2.90 8.50
N ILE A 196 -17.85 -3.63 8.13
CA ILE A 196 -16.54 -3.05 7.81
C ILE A 196 -16.25 -3.16 6.32
N VAL A 197 -15.71 -2.08 5.73
CA VAL A 197 -15.17 -2.10 4.36
C VAL A 197 -13.67 -1.89 4.41
N SER A 198 -12.92 -2.89 3.96
CA SER A 198 -11.46 -2.88 3.98
C SER A 198 -10.88 -3.18 2.61
N LYS A 199 -9.61 -2.83 2.43
CA LYS A 199 -8.79 -3.26 1.30
C LYS A 199 -7.97 -4.48 1.70
N ASN A 200 -7.84 -5.46 0.81
CA ASN A 200 -6.94 -6.60 0.99
C ASN A 200 -5.48 -6.15 0.74
N SER A 201 -4.96 -5.35 1.66
CA SER A 201 -3.63 -4.76 1.54
C SER A 201 -2.49 -5.76 1.73
N GLY A 202 -2.81 -6.98 2.18
CA GLY A 202 -1.83 -8.03 2.47
C GLY A 202 -0.89 -7.70 3.64
N GLY A 203 0.07 -8.60 3.87
CA GLY A 203 1.06 -8.50 4.95
C GLY A 203 0.51 -9.10 6.24
N SER A 204 0.94 -8.60 7.40
CA SER A 204 0.39 -9.04 8.69
C SER A 204 -1.13 -8.91 8.71
N PHE A 205 -1.81 -9.94 9.20
CA PHE A 205 -3.25 -9.92 9.30
C PHE A 205 -3.69 -8.81 10.28
N PRO A 206 -4.66 -7.96 9.91
CA PRO A 206 -4.93 -6.74 10.67
C PRO A 206 -5.96 -6.97 11.78
N GLU A 207 -5.68 -6.41 12.95
CA GLU A 207 -6.51 -6.55 14.16
C GLU A 207 -7.99 -6.22 13.97
N LYS A 208 -8.30 -5.22 13.13
CA LYS A 208 -9.69 -4.83 12.82
C LYS A 208 -10.54 -5.97 12.23
N LEU A 209 -9.93 -6.87 11.46
CA LEU A 209 -10.64 -8.00 10.84
C LEU A 209 -10.89 -9.10 11.87
N GLU A 210 -9.93 -9.34 12.76
CA GLU A 210 -10.12 -10.27 13.88
C GLU A 210 -11.19 -9.73 14.85
N ALA A 211 -11.16 -8.44 15.17
CA ALA A 211 -12.17 -7.79 15.99
C ALA A 211 -13.56 -7.86 15.34
N SER A 212 -13.64 -7.63 14.03
CA SER A 212 -14.90 -7.77 13.27
C SER A 212 -15.43 -9.20 13.34
N HIS A 213 -14.56 -10.20 13.13
CA HIS A 213 -14.93 -11.60 13.23
C HIS A 213 -15.44 -11.98 14.63
N LYS A 214 -14.75 -11.56 15.70
CA LYS A 214 -15.16 -11.80 17.09
C LYS A 214 -16.52 -11.19 17.43
N LEU A 215 -16.88 -10.07 16.80
CA LEU A 215 -18.17 -9.40 16.99
C LEU A 215 -19.25 -9.88 16.02
N GLY A 216 -18.95 -10.81 15.11
CA GLY A 216 -19.89 -11.23 14.06
C GLY A 216 -20.22 -10.12 13.05
N ILE A 217 -19.36 -9.10 12.94
CA ILE A 217 -19.54 -7.98 12.01
C ILE A 217 -19.12 -8.43 10.62
N PRO A 218 -20.00 -8.34 9.60
CA PRO A 218 -19.67 -8.71 8.24
C PRO A 218 -18.56 -7.81 7.66
N ILE A 219 -17.63 -8.45 6.97
CA ILE A 219 -16.52 -7.80 6.28
C ILE A 219 -16.83 -7.75 4.79
N LEU A 220 -16.77 -6.56 4.21
CA LEU A 220 -16.72 -6.33 2.77
C LEU A 220 -15.28 -6.01 2.38
N MET A 221 -14.63 -6.94 1.70
CA MET A 221 -13.22 -6.84 1.32
C MET A 221 -13.08 -6.41 -0.14
N ILE A 222 -12.44 -5.28 -0.38
CA ILE A 222 -11.99 -4.90 -1.72
C ILE A 222 -10.73 -5.72 -2.01
N GLU A 223 -10.79 -6.58 -3.02
CA GLU A 223 -9.70 -7.49 -3.36
C GLU A 223 -8.48 -6.74 -3.87
N GLN A 224 -7.31 -7.33 -3.62
CA GLN A 224 -6.04 -6.76 -4.05
C GLN A 224 -6.02 -6.71 -5.58
N PRO A 225 -5.74 -5.56 -6.21
CA PRO A 225 -5.68 -5.48 -7.67
C PRO A 225 -4.50 -6.29 -8.19
N ALA A 226 -4.63 -6.82 -9.40
CA ALA A 226 -3.54 -7.52 -10.06
C ALA A 226 -2.30 -6.61 -10.19
N PRO A 227 -1.10 -7.07 -9.80
CA PRO A 227 0.11 -6.29 -9.97
C PRO A 227 0.47 -6.17 -11.45
N PRO A 228 1.29 -5.17 -11.83
CA PRO A 228 1.87 -5.12 -13.17
C PRO A 228 2.65 -6.40 -13.49
N ARG A 229 2.84 -6.67 -14.79
CA ARG A 229 3.68 -7.79 -15.24
C ARG A 229 5.12 -7.62 -14.75
N GLY A 230 5.88 -8.73 -14.76
CA GLY A 230 7.30 -8.75 -14.39
C GLY A 230 7.55 -9.57 -13.14
N THR A 231 8.73 -9.40 -12.56
CA THR A 231 9.12 -10.09 -11.32
C THR A 231 8.32 -9.54 -10.15
N LEU A 232 7.56 -10.42 -9.50
CA LEU A 232 6.78 -10.13 -8.30
C LEU A 232 7.38 -10.91 -7.13
N LEU A 233 7.68 -10.21 -6.04
CA LEU A 233 8.26 -10.76 -4.83
C LEU A 233 7.39 -10.35 -3.64
N TYR A 234 7.23 -11.24 -2.67
CA TYR A 234 6.33 -11.07 -1.54
C TYR A 234 7.03 -10.80 -0.21
N SER A 235 8.35 -10.89 -0.18
CA SER A 235 9.14 -10.76 1.05
C SER A 235 10.47 -10.03 0.84
N LEU A 236 11.06 -9.58 1.94
CA LEU A 236 12.41 -9.01 1.94
C LEU A 236 13.44 -10.05 1.54
N GLU A 237 13.22 -11.28 1.99
CA GLU A 237 14.08 -12.43 1.76
C GLU A 237 14.17 -12.75 0.27
N GLU A 238 13.01 -12.86 -0.39
CA GLU A 238 12.94 -13.04 -1.84
C GLU A 238 13.60 -11.89 -2.59
N THR A 239 13.39 -10.65 -2.13
CA THR A 239 13.97 -9.46 -2.75
C THR A 239 15.49 -9.45 -2.67
N ILE A 240 16.05 -9.76 -1.50
CA ILE A 240 17.49 -9.83 -1.28
C ILE A 240 18.11 -10.99 -2.08
N SER A 241 17.46 -12.15 -2.10
CA SER A 241 17.88 -13.29 -2.90
C SER A 241 17.93 -12.93 -4.40
N TRP A 242 16.88 -12.27 -4.91
CA TRP A 242 16.84 -11.82 -6.29
C TRP A 242 17.95 -10.82 -6.61
N LEU A 243 18.17 -9.84 -5.71
CA LEU A 243 19.23 -8.84 -5.82
C LEU A 243 20.63 -9.46 -5.85
N ASN A 244 20.88 -10.45 -4.99
CA ASN A 244 22.14 -11.21 -4.98
C ASN A 244 22.37 -11.94 -6.30
N ASN A 245 21.35 -12.65 -6.80
CA ASN A 245 21.46 -13.41 -8.05
C ASN A 245 21.64 -12.50 -9.27
N ARG A 246 20.98 -11.33 -9.28
CA ARG A 246 21.00 -10.41 -10.42
C ARG A 246 22.30 -9.60 -10.49
N PHE A 247 22.82 -9.17 -9.34
CA PHE A 247 23.89 -8.17 -9.27
C PHE A 247 25.14 -8.64 -8.49
N ASN A 248 25.19 -9.89 -8.04
CA ASN A 248 26.29 -10.46 -7.26
C ASN A 248 26.63 -9.64 -6.00
N LEU A 249 25.60 -9.22 -5.28
CA LEU A 249 25.72 -8.35 -4.09
C LEU A 249 26.32 -9.06 -2.86
N ASN A 250 26.31 -10.40 -2.82
CA ASN A 250 26.80 -11.22 -1.69
C ASN A 250 26.25 -10.78 -0.31
N TYR A 251 25.04 -10.21 -0.27
CA TYR A 251 24.42 -9.73 0.96
C TYR A 251 23.70 -10.88 1.69
N ARG A 252 23.96 -11.05 2.98
CA ARG A 252 23.23 -12.00 3.83
C ARG A 252 22.21 -11.27 4.70
N ILE A 253 21.09 -11.93 4.95
CA ILE A 253 20.04 -11.42 5.83
C ILE A 253 20.48 -11.76 7.25
N ASP A 254 20.88 -10.73 8.00
CA ASP A 254 20.94 -10.78 9.46
C ASP A 254 19.52 -10.72 10.05
#